data_AF-A0A6P7WMZ0-F1
#
_entry.id   AF-A0A6P7WMZ0-F1
#
_cell.length_a   1.000
_cell.length_b   1.000
_cell.length_c   1.000
_cell.angle_alpha   90.00
_cell.angle_beta   90.00
_cell.angle_gamma   90.00
#
_symmetry.space_group_name_H-M   'P 1'
#
loop_
_entity.id
_entity.type
_entity.pdbx_description
1 polymer ?
#
loop_
_entity_poly.entity_id
_entity_poly.type
_entity_poly.pdbx_seq_one_letter_code
_entity_poly.pdbx_strand_id
1 'polypeptide(L)'
;MVKNERRKHQKVIQLERSYKVTCEKVLDLMCYMSPPTQDGVKAQEEPPKVKSKFRKGFDQKLLPCTNKAVMPYCFQLLLACFKLRAFTDNRDDMALGHVIVLLQHEWPRGENLFLKAVNKICQQGNFQYENFFNYVTNIDMLEEFAYLRTQEGGKIHLELLPNQGILIKNSSPPMGLLQQEFIPVLQPSIQPADRHHTVTRGITKGVKEDFRLAMERQVSRCGENLMVVLHHFCINEKILLLQTLT
;
A
#
# COMPACT_ATOMS: atom_id res chain seq x y z
N MET A 1 -8.84 8.76 36.67
CA MET A 1 -8.17 8.44 35.39
C MET A 1 -8.81 7.28 34.62
N VAL A 2 -9.01 6.09 35.21
CA VAL A 2 -9.47 4.86 34.51
C VAL A 2 -10.81 4.97 33.75
N LYS A 3 -11.79 5.73 34.25
CA LYS A 3 -13.07 5.97 33.52
C LYS A 3 -12.90 6.78 32.23
N ASN A 4 -11.91 7.69 32.20
CA ASN A 4 -11.65 8.55 31.04
C ASN A 4 -10.93 7.77 29.93
N GLU A 5 -10.02 6.87 30.31
CA GLU A 5 -9.34 5.97 29.38
C GLU A 5 -10.30 4.96 28.74
N ARG A 6 -11.18 4.34 29.53
CA ARG A 6 -12.22 3.45 28.99
C ARG A 6 -13.19 4.16 28.03
N ARG A 7 -13.56 5.41 28.33
CA ARG A 7 -14.38 6.24 27.41
C ARG A 7 -13.63 6.61 26.13
N LYS A 8 -12.34 6.92 26.20
CA LYS A 8 -11.51 7.19 25.02
C LYS A 8 -11.41 5.94 24.14
N HIS A 9 -11.12 4.79 24.73
CA HIS A 9 -11.02 3.51 24.02
C HIS A 9 -12.35 3.13 23.34
N GLN A 10 -13.48 3.28 24.04
CA GLN A 10 -14.80 3.02 23.46
C GLN A 10 -15.13 3.95 22.27
N LYS A 11 -14.71 5.23 22.34
CA LYS A 11 -14.89 6.18 21.23
C LYS A 11 -14.04 5.81 20.01
N VAL A 12 -12.81 5.33 20.22
CA VAL A 12 -11.93 4.86 19.13
C VAL A 12 -12.56 3.67 18.41
N ILE A 13 -13.01 2.65 19.16
CA ILE A 13 -13.68 1.48 18.59
C ILE A 13 -14.93 1.86 17.79
N GLN A 14 -15.74 2.79 18.31
CA GLN A 14 -16.94 3.25 17.61
C GLN A 14 -16.60 4.01 16.32
N LEU A 15 -15.52 4.79 16.34
CA LEU A 15 -15.05 5.54 15.19
C LEU A 15 -14.49 4.62 14.09
N GLU A 16 -13.67 3.62 14.46
CA GLU A 16 -13.16 2.60 13.55
C GLU A 16 -14.30 1.82 12.89
N ARG A 17 -15.31 1.42 13.67
CA ARG A 17 -16.51 0.76 13.13
C ARG A 17 -17.25 1.65 12.13
N SER A 18 -17.35 2.95 12.41
CA SER A 18 -17.97 3.89 11.47
C SER A 18 -17.17 3.99 10.18
N TYR A 19 -15.84 4.08 10.25
CA TYR A 19 -15.00 4.16 9.05
C TYR A 19 -15.10 2.93 8.18
N LYS A 20 -15.14 1.74 8.79
CA LYS A 20 -15.33 0.48 8.06
C LYS A 20 -16.64 0.50 7.27
N VAL A 21 -17.75 0.82 7.92
CA VAL A 21 -19.08 0.86 7.26
C VAL A 21 -19.11 1.93 6.15
N THR A 22 -18.46 3.08 6.36
CA THR A 22 -18.31 4.10 5.32
C THR A 22 -17.52 3.56 4.13
N CYS A 23 -16.37 2.93 4.36
CA CYS A 23 -15.53 2.37 3.30
C CYS A 23 -16.24 1.27 2.54
N GLU A 24 -16.94 0.36 3.23
CA GLU A 24 -17.74 -0.71 2.62
C GLU A 24 -18.76 -0.14 1.63
N LYS A 25 -19.55 0.85 2.07
CA LYS A 25 -20.54 1.51 1.21
C LYS A 25 -19.91 2.25 0.03
N VAL A 26 -18.78 2.91 0.26
CA VAL A 26 -18.05 3.61 -0.82
C VAL A 26 -17.50 2.61 -1.83
N LEU A 27 -16.91 1.50 -1.39
CA LEU A 27 -16.36 0.47 -2.26
C LEU A 27 -17.47 -0.29 -3.01
N ASP A 28 -18.61 -0.55 -2.37
CA ASP A 28 -19.80 -1.07 -3.05
C ASP A 28 -20.27 -0.12 -4.16
N LEU A 29 -20.36 1.16 -3.87
CA LEU A 29 -20.73 2.18 -4.86
C LEU A 29 -19.76 2.22 -6.03
N MET A 30 -18.45 2.10 -5.76
CA MET A 30 -17.40 2.06 -6.78
C MET A 30 -17.58 0.89 -7.76
N CYS A 31 -18.11 -0.27 -7.30
CA CYS A 31 -18.40 -1.42 -8.17
C CYS A 31 -19.44 -1.11 -9.26
N TYR A 32 -20.32 -0.14 -9.05
CA TYR A 32 -21.36 0.25 -10.00
C TYR A 32 -20.97 1.46 -10.86
N MET A 33 -19.81 2.08 -10.59
CA MET A 33 -19.31 3.20 -11.38
C MET A 33 -18.43 2.71 -12.52
N SER A 34 -18.61 3.30 -13.70
CA SER A 34 -17.63 3.18 -14.78
C SER A 34 -16.61 4.33 -14.68
N PRO A 35 -15.30 4.03 -14.78
CA PRO A 35 -14.31 5.09 -14.92
C PRO A 35 -14.52 5.79 -16.28
N PRO A 36 -14.13 7.07 -16.40
CA PRO A 36 -14.23 7.78 -17.67
C PRO A 36 -13.41 7.05 -18.73
N THR A 37 -14.05 6.63 -19.82
CA THR A 37 -13.38 6.10 -21.01
C THR A 37 -12.42 7.16 -21.53
N GLN A 38 -11.20 6.76 -21.92
CA GLN A 38 -10.26 7.65 -22.61
C GLN A 38 -10.89 8.06 -23.96
N ASP A 39 -11.64 9.14 -23.97
CA ASP A 39 -11.91 9.86 -25.22
C ASP A 39 -10.59 10.49 -25.65
N GLY A 40 -10.14 10.12 -26.85
CA GLY A 40 -8.88 10.54 -27.43
C GLY A 40 -8.71 12.05 -27.40
N VAL A 41 -7.47 12.46 -27.15
CA VAL A 41 -6.90 13.81 -27.27
C VAL A 41 -7.71 14.74 -28.18
N LYS A 42 -8.37 15.74 -27.57
CA LYS A 42 -8.57 17.04 -28.21
C LYS A 42 -8.18 18.14 -27.23
N ALA A 43 -7.25 18.96 -27.71
CA ALA A 43 -6.68 20.10 -27.03
C ALA A 43 -7.73 21.16 -26.69
N GLN A 44 -7.54 21.75 -25.50
CA GLN A 44 -7.73 23.15 -25.17
C GLN A 44 -9.05 23.84 -25.55
N GLU A 45 -9.85 24.17 -24.53
CA GLU A 45 -10.62 25.42 -24.52
C GLU A 45 -10.60 26.02 -23.10
N GLU A 46 -10.33 27.32 -23.03
CA GLU A 46 -10.12 28.11 -21.82
C GLU A 46 -11.28 28.01 -20.79
N PRO A 47 -10.99 28.22 -19.48
CA PRO A 47 -12.06 28.42 -18.51
C PRO A 47 -12.68 29.83 -18.67
N PRO A 48 -14.02 29.96 -18.69
CA PRO A 48 -14.65 31.27 -18.61
C PRO A 48 -14.41 31.86 -17.21
N LYS A 49 -13.75 33.01 -17.17
CA LYS A 49 -13.59 33.83 -15.97
C LYS A 49 -14.96 34.35 -15.50
N VAL A 50 -15.61 33.64 -14.57
CA VAL A 50 -16.72 34.21 -13.80
C VAL A 50 -16.24 34.44 -12.37
N LYS A 51 -16.01 35.72 -12.05
CA LYS A 51 -15.76 36.17 -10.67
C LYS A 51 -17.05 36.03 -9.88
N SER A 52 -17.11 35.09 -8.94
CA SER A 52 -18.13 35.10 -7.89
C SER A 52 -17.49 35.53 -6.56
N LYS A 53 -17.89 36.71 -6.08
CA LYS A 53 -17.69 37.11 -4.69
C LYS A 53 -18.78 36.42 -3.88
N PHE A 54 -18.44 35.39 -3.10
CA PHE A 54 -19.35 34.89 -2.07
C PHE A 54 -18.66 34.70 -0.73
N ARG A 55 -19.35 35.17 0.31
CA ARG A 55 -18.89 35.29 1.69
C ARG A 55 -18.80 33.91 2.34
N LYS A 56 -17.91 33.78 3.33
CA LYS A 56 -17.79 32.63 4.25
C LYS A 56 -19.16 32.30 4.88
N GLY A 57 -19.81 31.27 4.37
CA GLY A 57 -20.95 30.56 4.95
C GLY A 57 -20.74 29.07 4.65
N PHE A 58 -21.31 28.17 5.45
CA PHE A 58 -21.21 26.72 5.25
C PHE A 58 -21.83 26.31 3.90
N ASP A 59 -21.01 26.34 2.85
CA ASP A 59 -21.43 26.05 1.49
C ASP A 59 -21.47 24.53 1.32
N GLN A 60 -22.63 23.92 1.57
CA GLN A 60 -22.89 22.54 1.14
C GLN A 60 -22.89 22.55 -0.38
N LYS A 61 -21.73 22.27 -0.97
CA LYS A 61 -21.59 22.11 -2.41
C LYS A 61 -22.38 20.89 -2.85
N LEU A 62 -23.55 21.11 -3.45
CA LEU A 62 -24.29 20.06 -4.12
C LEU A 62 -23.43 19.52 -5.27
N LEU A 63 -23.11 18.24 -5.20
CA LEU A 63 -22.29 17.56 -6.19
C LEU A 63 -23.22 16.95 -7.25
N PRO A 64 -22.97 17.16 -8.55
CA PRO A 64 -23.69 16.44 -9.59
C PRO A 64 -23.55 14.92 -9.37
N CYS A 65 -24.67 14.19 -9.40
CA CYS A 65 -24.66 12.73 -9.26
C CYS A 65 -24.21 12.07 -10.58
N THR A 66 -22.92 12.25 -10.91
CA THR A 66 -22.27 11.67 -12.09
C THR A 66 -21.00 10.94 -11.66
N ASN A 67 -20.62 9.87 -12.35
CA ASN A 67 -19.41 9.10 -12.01
C ASN A 67 -18.18 10.00 -11.92
N LYS A 68 -18.04 10.95 -12.85
CA LYS A 68 -16.93 11.92 -12.91
C LYS A 68 -16.84 12.81 -11.67
N ALA A 69 -17.97 13.16 -11.08
CA ALA A 69 -18.02 14.04 -9.90
C ALA A 69 -17.94 13.24 -8.59
N VAL A 70 -18.61 12.09 -8.51
CA VAL A 70 -18.71 11.29 -7.28
C VAL A 70 -17.43 10.50 -7.00
N MET A 71 -16.76 9.97 -8.02
CA MET A 71 -15.58 9.13 -7.85
C MET A 71 -14.41 9.84 -7.11
N PRO A 72 -14.06 11.11 -7.43
CA PRO A 72 -13.13 11.90 -6.61
C PRO A 72 -13.51 11.98 -5.13
N TYR A 73 -14.80 12.15 -4.84
CA TYR A 73 -15.30 12.23 -3.47
C TYR A 73 -15.19 10.88 -2.76
N CYS A 74 -15.42 9.76 -3.45
CA CYS A 74 -15.17 8.42 -2.93
C CYS A 74 -13.70 8.23 -2.52
N PHE A 75 -12.75 8.65 -3.36
CA PHE A 75 -11.32 8.58 -3.02
C PHE A 75 -10.96 9.43 -1.80
N GLN A 76 -11.52 10.64 -1.69
CA GLN A 76 -11.32 11.51 -0.53
C GLN A 76 -11.86 10.89 0.76
N LEU A 77 -13.03 10.24 0.72
CA LEU A 77 -13.57 9.52 1.86
C LEU A 77 -12.69 8.34 2.27
N LEU A 78 -12.25 7.52 1.30
CA LEU A 78 -11.33 6.41 1.58
C LEU A 78 -10.02 6.91 2.20
N LEU A 79 -9.42 7.95 1.62
CA LEU A 79 -8.20 8.57 2.13
C LEU A 79 -8.37 9.05 3.57
N ALA A 80 -9.50 9.70 3.88
CA ALA A 80 -9.80 10.14 5.23
C ALA A 80 -9.91 8.98 6.23
N CYS A 81 -10.46 7.84 5.81
CA CYS A 81 -10.59 6.64 6.64
C CYS A 81 -9.22 6.01 6.95
N PHE A 82 -8.36 5.82 5.94
CA PHE A 82 -7.05 5.18 6.14
C PHE A 82 -6.04 6.09 6.83
N LYS A 83 -6.15 7.41 6.64
CA LYS A 83 -5.20 8.39 7.21
C LYS A 83 -5.08 8.27 8.72
N LEU A 84 -6.16 8.06 9.45
CA LEU A 84 -6.08 7.97 10.92
C LEU A 84 -5.30 6.74 11.38
N ARG A 85 -5.46 5.60 10.70
CA ARG A 85 -4.76 4.35 11.02
C ARG A 85 -3.29 4.40 10.60
N ALA A 86 -3.02 4.87 9.39
CA ALA A 86 -1.68 4.96 8.81
C ALA A 86 -0.71 5.83 9.63
N PHE A 87 -1.22 6.83 10.36
CA PHE A 87 -0.43 7.78 11.14
C PHE A 87 -0.54 7.58 12.66
N THR A 88 -0.94 6.40 13.12
CA THR A 88 -0.78 6.00 14.54
C THR A 88 0.70 5.78 14.87
N ASP A 89 1.03 5.65 16.16
CA ASP A 89 2.41 5.35 16.59
C ASP A 89 2.86 3.94 16.15
N ASN A 90 1.91 3.01 16.03
CA ASN A 90 2.18 1.66 15.57
C ASN A 90 2.56 1.65 14.08
N ARG A 91 3.35 0.65 13.70
CA ARG A 91 3.67 0.38 12.29
C ARG A 91 2.49 -0.33 11.63
N ASP A 92 1.98 0.27 10.56
CA ASP A 92 0.94 -0.29 9.71
C ASP A 92 1.23 0.12 8.25
N ASP A 93 2.13 -0.62 7.61
CA ASP A 93 2.59 -0.32 6.25
C ASP A 93 1.47 -0.52 5.22
N MET A 94 0.53 -1.42 5.49
CA MET A 94 -0.61 -1.65 4.60
C MET A 94 -1.51 -0.41 4.55
N ALA A 95 -1.89 0.13 5.71
CA ALA A 95 -2.66 1.37 5.78
C ALA A 95 -1.89 2.54 5.16
N LEU A 96 -0.58 2.63 5.41
CA LEU A 96 0.27 3.69 4.85
C LEU A 96 0.39 3.60 3.33
N GLY A 97 0.53 2.38 2.79
CA GLY A 97 0.55 2.12 1.35
C GLY A 97 -0.78 2.46 0.67
N HIS A 98 -1.92 2.12 1.29
CA HIS A 98 -3.23 2.55 0.79
C HIS A 98 -3.37 4.08 0.74
N VAL A 99 -2.86 4.78 1.76
CA VAL A 99 -2.82 6.25 1.77
C VAL A 99 -1.96 6.78 0.61
N ILE A 100 -0.79 6.20 0.35
CA ILE A 100 0.09 6.61 -0.75
C ILE A 100 -0.59 6.43 -2.10
N VAL A 101 -1.26 5.29 -2.34
CA VAL A 101 -1.99 5.06 -3.59
C VAL A 101 -3.07 6.14 -3.80
N LEU A 102 -3.88 6.41 -2.77
CA LEU A 102 -4.97 7.38 -2.83
C LEU A 102 -4.48 8.83 -2.95
N LEU A 103 -3.29 9.15 -2.41
CA LEU A 103 -2.70 10.49 -2.46
C LEU A 103 -2.37 10.96 -3.88
N GLN A 104 -2.21 10.04 -4.82
CA GLN A 104 -2.00 10.40 -6.23
C GLN A 104 -3.14 11.26 -6.79
N HIS A 105 -4.38 11.04 -6.35
CA HIS A 105 -5.54 11.85 -6.77
C HIS A 105 -5.44 13.31 -6.31
N GLU A 106 -4.89 13.53 -5.12
CA GLU A 106 -4.79 14.85 -4.52
C GLU A 106 -3.51 15.59 -4.93
N TRP A 107 -2.67 15.00 -5.79
CA TRP A 107 -1.43 15.65 -6.25
C TRP A 107 -1.74 16.94 -7.02
N PRO A 108 -0.98 18.04 -6.81
CA PRO A 108 0.12 18.23 -5.85
C PRO A 108 -0.34 18.65 -4.44
N ARG A 109 -1.63 18.93 -4.22
CA ARG A 109 -2.16 19.39 -2.93
C ARG A 109 -1.89 18.40 -1.79
N GLY A 110 -1.80 17.11 -2.09
CA GLY A 110 -1.51 16.03 -1.16
C GLY A 110 -0.04 15.86 -0.77
N GLU A 111 0.90 16.59 -1.38
CA GLU A 111 2.35 16.41 -1.19
C GLU A 111 2.80 16.48 0.27
N ASN A 112 2.29 17.44 1.04
CA ASN A 112 2.63 17.55 2.46
C ASN A 112 2.24 16.31 3.28
N LEU A 113 1.17 15.60 2.89
CA LEU A 113 0.78 14.37 3.56
C LEU A 113 1.62 13.18 3.08
N PHE A 114 2.01 13.18 1.80
CA PHE A 114 2.96 12.22 1.24
C PHE A 114 4.32 12.31 1.94
N LEU A 115 4.90 13.51 2.07
CA LEU A 115 6.16 13.71 2.78
C LEU A 115 6.08 13.28 4.25
N LYS A 116 4.92 13.40 4.90
CA LYS A 116 4.72 12.82 6.25
C LYS A 116 4.77 11.29 6.24
N ALA A 117 4.20 10.65 5.22
CA ALA A 117 4.30 9.20 5.05
C ALA A 117 5.74 8.76 4.82
N VAL A 118 6.47 9.46 3.95
CA VAL A 118 7.90 9.23 3.68
C VAL A 118 8.73 9.38 4.96
N ASN A 119 8.52 10.45 5.73
CA ASN A 119 9.21 10.63 7.01
C ASN A 119 8.94 9.49 8.00
N LYS A 120 7.69 8.99 8.07
CA LYS A 120 7.35 7.84 8.91
C LYS A 120 8.09 6.56 8.43
N ILE A 121 8.16 6.33 7.12
CA ILE A 121 8.93 5.23 6.53
C ILE A 121 10.41 5.36 6.88
N CYS A 122 11.00 6.55 6.76
CA CYS A 122 12.40 6.80 7.13
C CYS A 122 12.67 6.48 8.60
N GLN A 123 11.76 6.88 9.49
CA GLN A 123 11.88 6.58 10.93
C GLN A 123 11.79 5.07 11.23
N GLN A 124 11.03 4.33 10.42
CA GLN A 124 10.88 2.87 10.56
C GLN A 124 12.04 2.09 9.93
N GLY A 125 12.77 2.69 8.98
CA GLY A 125 13.92 2.09 8.30
C GLY A 125 13.57 0.99 7.29
N ASN A 126 12.29 0.66 7.18
CA ASN A 126 11.77 -0.32 6.22
C ASN A 126 10.31 0.01 5.86
N PHE A 127 9.86 -0.49 4.72
CA PHE A 127 8.48 -0.37 4.29
C PHE A 127 8.12 -1.51 3.35
N GLN A 128 6.98 -2.17 3.61
CA GLN A 128 6.48 -3.29 2.83
C GLN A 128 5.09 -2.97 2.27
N TYR A 129 4.96 -3.01 0.95
CA TYR A 129 3.68 -2.82 0.27
C TYR A 129 3.69 -3.42 -1.14
N GLU A 130 3.20 -4.65 -1.26
CA GLU A 130 3.23 -5.43 -2.52
C GLU A 130 2.38 -4.80 -3.64
N ASN A 131 1.42 -3.94 -3.28
CA ASN A 131 0.56 -3.22 -4.21
C ASN A 131 1.18 -1.95 -4.79
N PHE A 132 2.42 -1.62 -4.44
CA PHE A 132 3.08 -0.39 -4.88
C PHE A 132 3.16 -0.31 -6.41
N PHE A 133 3.79 -1.30 -7.05
CA PHE A 133 3.95 -1.35 -8.50
C PHE A 133 2.65 -1.65 -9.24
N ASN A 134 1.58 -2.05 -8.55
CA ASN A 134 0.29 -2.24 -9.18
C ASN A 134 -0.39 -0.89 -9.47
N TYR A 135 -0.28 0.07 -8.54
CA TYR A 135 -1.14 1.25 -8.52
C TYR A 135 -0.43 2.61 -8.42
N VAL A 136 0.85 2.68 -8.05
CA VAL A 136 1.57 3.97 -7.96
C VAL A 136 2.23 4.30 -9.29
N THR A 137 1.71 5.28 -10.03
CA THR A 137 2.20 5.70 -11.34
C THR A 137 2.69 7.15 -11.39
N ASN A 138 2.49 7.92 -10.31
CA ASN A 138 2.97 9.29 -10.20
C ASN A 138 4.51 9.35 -10.13
N ILE A 139 5.14 10.06 -11.07
CA ILE A 139 6.60 10.11 -11.24
C ILE A 139 7.30 10.65 -9.99
N ASP A 140 6.83 11.76 -9.43
CA ASP A 140 7.43 12.38 -8.24
C ASP A 140 7.48 11.40 -7.06
N MET A 141 6.42 10.60 -6.87
CA MET A 141 6.38 9.56 -5.85
C MET A 141 7.36 8.41 -6.16
N LEU A 142 7.47 7.98 -7.42
CA LEU A 142 8.41 6.92 -7.82
C LEU A 142 9.85 7.35 -7.58
N GLU A 143 10.19 8.60 -7.91
CA GLU A 143 11.52 9.19 -7.68
C GLU A 143 11.87 9.20 -6.19
N GLU A 144 10.94 9.63 -5.34
CA GLU A 144 11.14 9.63 -3.88
C GLU A 144 11.41 8.21 -3.37
N PHE A 145 10.63 7.21 -3.79
CA PHE A 145 10.85 5.82 -3.40
C PHE A 145 12.16 5.23 -3.94
N ALA A 146 12.61 5.66 -5.12
CA ALA A 146 13.92 5.31 -5.64
C ALA A 146 15.03 5.93 -4.79
N TYR A 147 14.88 7.20 -4.39
CA TYR A 147 15.83 7.91 -3.53
C TYR A 147 15.98 7.26 -2.16
N LEU A 148 14.88 6.85 -1.51
CA LEU A 148 14.89 6.20 -0.18
C LEU A 148 15.80 4.96 -0.11
N ARG A 149 15.95 4.22 -1.22
CA ARG A 149 16.79 3.01 -1.28
C ARG A 149 18.28 3.32 -1.40
N THR A 150 18.65 4.55 -1.76
CA THR A 150 20.04 4.99 -1.90
C THR A 150 20.72 5.19 -0.55
N GLN A 151 22.05 5.32 -0.56
CA GLN A 151 22.82 5.63 0.66
C GLN A 151 22.46 7.02 1.21
N GLU A 152 22.15 7.98 0.34
CA GLU A 152 21.79 9.36 0.70
C GLU A 152 20.36 9.47 1.23
N GLY A 153 19.44 8.67 0.68
CA GLY A 153 18.04 8.58 1.14
C GLY A 153 17.81 7.72 2.38
N GLY A 154 18.87 7.30 3.08
CA GLY A 154 18.77 6.56 4.34
C GLY A 154 18.81 5.04 4.22
N LYS A 155 19.00 4.49 3.01
CA LYS A 155 19.13 3.05 2.74
C LYS A 155 17.95 2.24 3.29
N ILE A 156 16.75 2.78 3.09
CA ILE A 156 15.51 2.19 3.57
C ILE A 156 15.29 0.82 2.90
N HIS A 157 14.91 -0.18 3.70
CA HIS A 157 14.60 -1.52 3.20
C HIS A 157 13.18 -1.55 2.63
N LEU A 158 13.08 -1.59 1.30
CA LEU A 158 11.80 -1.53 0.58
C LEU A 158 11.40 -2.89 0.00
N GLU A 159 10.28 -3.44 0.48
CA GLU A 159 9.65 -4.67 0.00
C GLU A 159 8.38 -4.33 -0.79
N LEU A 160 8.58 -3.89 -2.03
CA LEU A 160 7.51 -3.42 -2.93
C LEU A 160 7.10 -4.45 -3.98
N LEU A 161 7.92 -5.47 -4.19
CA LEU A 161 7.63 -6.55 -5.12
C LEU A 161 6.83 -7.62 -4.38
N PRO A 162 5.82 -8.24 -5.02
CA PRO A 162 5.14 -9.37 -4.42
C PRO A 162 6.17 -10.45 -4.09
N ASN A 163 6.17 -10.92 -2.85
CA ASN A 163 7.05 -12.00 -2.44
C ASN A 163 6.64 -13.28 -3.18
N GLN A 164 7.26 -13.58 -4.33
CA GLN A 164 7.06 -14.84 -5.05
C GLN A 164 7.68 -16.06 -4.32
N GLY A 165 7.79 -16.01 -2.99
CA GLY A 165 8.65 -16.92 -2.21
C GLY A 165 8.29 -17.05 -0.72
N ILE A 166 7.04 -17.39 -0.40
CA ILE A 166 6.74 -18.27 0.75
C ILE A 166 6.26 -19.61 0.18
N LEU A 167 7.20 -20.34 -0.40
CA LEU A 167 7.06 -21.78 -0.58
C LEU A 167 8.44 -22.37 -0.29
N ILE A 168 8.48 -23.27 0.70
CA ILE A 168 9.62 -24.12 1.09
C ILE A 168 10.72 -23.43 1.93
N LYS A 169 10.44 -23.19 3.22
CA LYS A 169 11.35 -23.66 4.30
C LYS A 169 10.69 -23.70 5.68
N ASN A 170 9.58 -24.43 5.81
CA ASN A 170 9.26 -25.04 7.09
C ASN A 170 9.72 -26.49 7.00
N SER A 171 10.93 -26.76 7.50
CA SER A 171 11.34 -28.10 7.86
C SER A 171 10.40 -28.59 8.96
N SER A 172 9.37 -29.34 8.59
CA SER A 172 8.66 -30.18 9.52
C SER A 172 9.67 -31.12 10.18
N PRO A 173 9.68 -31.27 11.52
CA PRO A 173 10.41 -32.37 12.12
C PRO A 173 9.75 -33.69 11.66
N PRO A 174 10.52 -34.74 11.34
CA PRO A 174 9.93 -36.03 11.04
C PRO A 174 9.25 -36.56 12.31
N MET A 175 7.93 -36.60 12.30
CA MET A 175 7.13 -37.32 13.29
C MET A 175 7.53 -38.79 13.25
N GLY A 176 7.95 -39.30 14.41
CA GLY A 176 8.54 -40.61 14.61
C GLY A 176 7.68 -41.77 14.11
N LEU A 177 8.30 -42.65 13.35
CA LEU A 177 7.85 -44.03 13.21
C LEU A 177 8.16 -44.75 14.53
N LEU A 178 7.13 -45.44 15.05
CA LEU A 178 7.25 -46.36 16.18
C LEU A 178 8.38 -47.36 15.90
N GLN A 179 9.38 -47.32 16.77
CA GLN A 179 10.39 -48.36 16.88
C GLN A 179 9.82 -49.50 17.72
N GLN A 180 9.67 -50.67 17.10
CA GLN A 180 9.61 -51.94 17.81
C GLN A 180 11.05 -52.50 17.87
N GLU A 181 11.47 -52.80 19.09
CA GLU A 181 12.76 -53.29 19.55
C GLU A 181 13.42 -54.37 18.68
N PHE A 182 14.74 -54.25 18.43
CA PHE A 182 15.74 -55.32 18.60
C PHE A 182 17.18 -54.76 18.39
N ILE A 183 18.07 -55.07 19.33
CA ILE A 183 19.52 -54.77 19.42
C ILE A 183 20.31 -56.10 19.16
N PRO A 184 21.67 -56.22 19.00
CA PRO A 184 22.79 -55.29 18.67
C PRO A 184 23.67 -55.76 17.47
N VAL A 185 24.75 -55.03 17.09
CA VAL A 185 26.17 -55.51 17.07
C VAL A 185 27.16 -54.53 16.35
N LEU A 186 28.20 -54.13 17.10
CA LEU A 186 29.62 -53.77 16.80
C LEU A 186 30.08 -52.74 15.72
N GLN A 187 30.73 -51.67 16.24
CA GLN A 187 32.04 -51.06 15.87
C GLN A 187 32.23 -50.10 14.64
N PRO A 188 33.29 -49.24 14.65
CA PRO A 188 33.24 -47.83 14.18
C PRO A 188 34.16 -47.51 12.98
N SER A 189 33.92 -46.39 12.27
CA SER A 189 34.99 -45.67 11.54
C SER A 189 34.59 -44.27 11.07
N ILE A 190 35.61 -43.42 11.03
CA ILE A 190 35.72 -41.97 10.77
C ILE A 190 35.50 -41.64 9.28
N GLN A 191 34.75 -40.57 8.95
CA GLN A 191 35.11 -39.52 7.94
C GLN A 191 34.24 -38.25 8.15
N PRO A 192 34.80 -37.02 8.09
CA PRO A 192 34.02 -35.78 8.13
C PRO A 192 33.54 -35.41 6.73
N ALA A 193 32.24 -35.51 6.47
CA ALA A 193 31.64 -35.04 5.22
C ALA A 193 31.41 -33.52 5.30
N ASP A 194 32.32 -32.81 4.64
CA ASP A 194 32.12 -31.62 3.82
C ASP A 194 30.90 -30.74 4.16
N ARG A 195 31.16 -29.64 4.86
CA ARG A 195 30.20 -28.55 4.99
C ARG A 195 30.03 -27.90 3.62
N HIS A 196 28.94 -28.22 2.94
CA HIS A 196 28.42 -27.40 1.84
C HIS A 196 28.28 -25.95 2.32
N HIS A 197 29.26 -25.12 1.97
CA HIS A 197 29.15 -23.68 2.00
C HIS A 197 28.16 -23.29 0.89
N THR A 198 26.88 -23.13 1.22
CA THR A 198 25.92 -22.55 0.28
C THR A 198 26.29 -21.09 0.06
N VAL A 199 26.82 -20.81 -1.14
CA VAL A 199 27.21 -19.48 -1.61
C VAL A 199 25.94 -18.66 -1.89
N THR A 200 25.61 -17.71 -1.01
CA THR A 200 24.49 -16.76 -1.14
C THR A 200 24.83 -15.52 -1.98
N ARG A 201 25.97 -15.52 -2.70
CA ARG A 201 26.50 -14.32 -3.40
C ARG A 201 25.74 -13.87 -4.66
N GLY A 202 24.64 -14.53 -5.04
CA GLY A 202 23.82 -14.14 -6.21
C GLY A 202 22.43 -13.57 -5.88
N ILE A 203 21.87 -13.88 -4.71
CA ILE A 203 20.45 -13.62 -4.40
C ILE A 203 20.18 -12.12 -4.27
N THR A 204 21.09 -11.37 -3.65
CA THR A 204 20.91 -9.93 -3.39
C THR A 204 21.11 -9.06 -4.63
N LYS A 205 21.90 -9.52 -5.61
CA LYS A 205 22.07 -8.81 -6.89
C LYS A 205 20.78 -8.87 -7.73
N GLY A 206 20.11 -10.03 -7.75
CA GLY A 206 18.80 -10.18 -8.40
C GLY A 206 17.79 -9.18 -7.86
N VAL A 207 17.64 -9.10 -6.53
CA VAL A 207 16.69 -8.19 -5.87
C VAL A 207 16.92 -6.71 -6.17
N LYS A 208 18.17 -6.26 -6.37
CA LYS A 208 18.47 -4.87 -6.76
C LYS A 208 18.09 -4.61 -8.21
N GLU A 209 18.35 -5.57 -9.08
CA GLU A 209 18.03 -5.46 -10.50
C GLU A 209 16.53 -5.55 -10.77
N ASP A 210 15.83 -6.46 -10.08
CA ASP A 210 14.37 -6.61 -10.16
C ASP A 210 13.66 -5.32 -9.76
N PHE A 211 14.14 -4.65 -8.71
CA PHE A 211 13.60 -3.36 -8.31
C PHE A 211 13.82 -2.27 -9.36
N ARG A 212 15.02 -2.20 -9.95
CA ARG A 212 15.33 -1.23 -11.02
C ARG A 212 14.41 -1.46 -12.22
N LEU A 213 14.28 -2.71 -12.66
CA LEU A 213 13.41 -3.08 -13.78
C LEU A 213 11.93 -2.80 -13.46
N ALA A 214 11.48 -3.05 -12.23
CA ALA A 214 10.13 -2.71 -11.80
C ALA A 214 9.88 -1.20 -11.79
N MET A 215 10.84 -0.39 -11.33
CA MET A 215 10.79 1.08 -11.43
C MET A 215 10.67 1.55 -12.87
N GLU A 216 11.52 1.07 -13.78
CA GLU A 216 11.50 1.45 -15.20
C GLU A 216 10.17 1.10 -15.87
N ARG A 217 9.65 -0.10 -15.58
CA ARG A 217 8.31 -0.51 -16.03
C ARG A 217 7.24 0.42 -15.48
N GLN A 218 7.34 0.83 -14.21
CA GLN A 218 6.35 1.70 -13.61
C GLN A 218 6.37 3.12 -14.16
N VAL A 219 7.56 3.67 -14.44
CA VAL A 219 7.71 4.97 -15.09
C VAL A 219 7.04 4.98 -16.47
N SER A 220 7.09 3.86 -17.22
CA SER A 220 6.39 3.74 -18.51
C SER A 220 4.87 3.86 -18.42
N ARG A 221 4.30 3.68 -17.21
CA ARG A 221 2.86 3.77 -16.92
C ARG A 221 2.41 5.17 -16.48
N CYS A 222 3.30 6.17 -16.44
CA CYS A 222 2.97 7.51 -15.97
C CYS A 222 1.85 8.21 -16.78
N GLY A 223 1.61 7.79 -18.02
CA GLY A 223 0.54 8.28 -18.89
C GLY A 223 -0.82 7.59 -18.70
N GLU A 224 -0.92 6.59 -17.81
CA GLU A 224 -2.19 5.92 -17.53
C GLU A 224 -3.22 6.88 -16.93
N ASN A 225 -4.49 6.66 -17.24
CA ASN A 225 -5.57 7.44 -16.64
C ASN A 225 -5.67 7.13 -15.14
N LEU A 226 -5.24 8.06 -14.29
CA LEU A 226 -5.24 7.88 -12.83
C LEU A 226 -6.61 7.51 -12.27
N MET A 227 -7.72 8.03 -12.83
CA MET A 227 -9.07 7.66 -12.38
C MET A 227 -9.35 6.17 -12.61
N VAL A 228 -8.87 5.62 -13.73
CA VAL A 228 -8.98 4.19 -14.05
C VAL A 228 -8.10 3.38 -13.10
N VAL A 229 -6.86 3.80 -12.85
CA VAL A 229 -5.93 3.12 -11.93
C VAL A 229 -6.51 3.04 -10.51
N LEU A 230 -7.01 4.17 -9.99
CA LEU A 230 -7.59 4.22 -8.64
C LEU A 230 -8.94 3.52 -8.55
N HIS A 231 -9.73 3.50 -9.62
CA HIS A 231 -10.93 2.69 -9.68
C HIS A 231 -10.58 1.19 -9.59
N HIS A 232 -9.64 0.71 -10.40
CA HIS A 232 -9.17 -0.68 -10.33
C HIS A 232 -8.60 -1.03 -8.95
N PHE A 233 -7.85 -0.13 -8.32
CA PHE A 233 -7.40 -0.29 -6.93
C PHE A 233 -8.57 -0.54 -5.98
N CYS A 234 -9.63 0.26 -6.06
CA CYS A 234 -10.81 0.10 -5.22
C CYS A 234 -11.55 -1.23 -5.46
N ILE A 235 -11.61 -1.69 -6.71
CA ILE A 235 -12.34 -2.93 -7.06
C ILE A 235 -11.52 -4.17 -6.70
N ASN A 236 -10.27 -4.23 -7.15
CA ASN A 236 -9.41 -5.40 -7.03
C ASN A 236 -8.95 -5.62 -5.58
N GLU A 237 -8.65 -4.52 -4.87
CA GLU A 237 -8.15 -4.57 -3.50
C GLU A 237 -9.26 -4.42 -2.47
N LYS A 238 -10.55 -4.49 -2.86
CA LYS A 238 -11.69 -4.25 -1.96
C LYS A 238 -11.61 -5.02 -0.64
N ILE A 239 -11.23 -6.29 -0.71
CA ILE A 239 -11.11 -7.17 0.46
C ILE A 239 -9.98 -6.68 1.37
N LEU A 240 -8.80 -6.40 0.80
CA LEU A 240 -7.63 -5.92 1.54
C LEU A 240 -7.87 -4.54 2.16
N LEU A 241 -8.54 -3.63 1.44
CA LEU A 241 -8.96 -2.33 1.93
C LEU A 241 -9.86 -2.44 3.17
N LEU A 242 -10.81 -3.38 3.18
CA LEU A 242 -11.71 -3.59 4.32
C LEU A 242 -11.02 -4.31 5.48
N GLN A 243 -10.11 -5.25 5.19
CA GLN A 243 -9.32 -5.93 6.22
C GLN A 243 -8.40 -4.96 6.97
N THR A 244 -7.84 -3.98 6.27
CA THR A 244 -7.03 -2.89 6.84
C THR A 244 -7.83 -1.94 7.74
N LEU A 245 -9.15 -2.09 7.84
CA LEU A 245 -10.00 -1.33 8.78
C LEU A 245 -10.56 -2.20 9.92
N THR A 246 -10.10 -3.44 10.03
CA THR A 246 -10.44 -4.37 11.12
C THR A 246 -9.29 -4.44 12.14
#